data_AF-A0A7J2VUB9-F1
#
_entry.id   AF-A0A7J2VUB9-F1
#
_cell.length_a   1.000
_cell.length_b   1.000
_cell.length_c   1.000
_cell.angle_alpha   90.00
_cell.angle_beta   90.00
_cell.angle_gamma   90.00
#
_symmetry.space_group_name_H-M   'P 1'
#
loop_
_entity.id
_entity.type
_entity.pdbx_description
1 polymer ?
#
loop_
_entity_poly.entity_id
_entity_poly.type
_entity_poly.pdbx_seq_one_letter_code
_entity_poly.pdbx_strand_id
1 'polypeptide(L)'
;MHFSLFVIGGNQVSSSETTYTKNDGKNIVSKTTTTTLIQSQTTSTTTIAITQPKLLNISPKVQTLYRIENSGDVKIYEIEITGREEVKNVEMKVSFLQENEVQMPFSEENKVVFVYLKIETNITIENILNAKVRFIVEKNWIKSNEIDENKISLYRLEDGNWKKLNTRKIGNDENYNYYETDVNSFSLFAIIGEKKSRFRWYFGLVLVTIFIITMIWIWIFNKTKIEREYEKLKQKWSSGGFGK
;
A
#
# COMPACT_ATOMS: atom_id res chain seq x y z
N MET A 1 -44.88 23.17 27.55
CA MET A 1 -45.62 22.79 26.33
C MET A 1 -44.67 22.95 25.16
N HIS A 2 -44.47 21.90 24.36
CA HIS A 2 -43.55 21.91 23.21
C HIS A 2 -44.37 22.13 21.94
N PHE A 3 -44.05 23.16 21.17
CA PHE A 3 -44.64 23.40 19.85
C PHE A 3 -43.51 23.47 18.82
N SER A 4 -43.52 22.58 17.84
CA SER A 4 -42.62 22.66 16.68
C SER A 4 -43.39 23.25 15.50
N LEU A 5 -42.83 24.28 14.88
CA LEU A 5 -43.35 24.90 13.67
C LEU A 5 -42.47 24.48 12.49
N PHE A 6 -43.07 23.91 11.45
CA PHE A 6 -42.39 23.55 10.20
C PHE A 6 -42.77 24.56 9.11
N VAL A 7 -41.77 25.12 8.43
CA VAL A 7 -41.97 25.95 7.22
C VAL A 7 -41.37 25.19 6.05
N ILE A 8 -42.15 24.96 5.00
CA ILE A 8 -41.72 24.24 3.79
C ILE A 8 -41.58 25.24 2.65
N GLY A 9 -40.38 25.40 2.11
CA GLY A 9 -40.09 26.19 0.91
C GLY A 9 -38.90 25.62 0.16
N GLY A 10 -39.15 25.07 -1.04
CA GLY A 10 -38.12 24.39 -1.84
C GLY A 10 -37.59 23.09 -1.22
N ASN A 11 -36.64 22.43 -1.87
CA ASN A 11 -36.13 21.08 -1.56
C ASN A 11 -35.34 20.96 -0.23
N GLN A 12 -35.64 21.80 0.76
CA GLN A 12 -35.00 21.83 2.07
C GLN A 12 -36.05 22.05 3.15
N VAL A 13 -36.12 21.16 4.14
CA VAL A 13 -36.94 21.33 5.34
C VAL A 13 -36.05 21.88 6.44
N SER A 14 -36.34 23.09 6.91
CA SER A 14 -35.70 23.68 8.08
C SER A 14 -36.68 23.62 9.25
N SER A 15 -36.25 23.04 10.37
CA SER A 15 -37.01 23.07 11.62
C SER A 15 -36.30 23.96 12.63
N SER A 16 -37.09 24.73 13.38
CA SER A 16 -36.61 25.50 14.52
C SER A 16 -37.43 25.14 15.74
N GLU A 17 -36.76 24.73 16.83
CA GLU A 17 -37.43 24.48 18.11
C GLU A 17 -37.30 25.70 19.02
N THR A 18 -38.38 26.04 19.71
CA THR A 18 -38.37 27.05 20.78
C THR A 18 -38.85 26.40 22.07
N THR A 19 -37.94 26.24 23.03
CA THR A 19 -38.23 25.68 24.35
C THR A 19 -38.52 26.82 25.33
N TYR A 20 -39.64 26.73 26.06
CA TYR A 20 -39.95 27.63 27.17
C TYR A 20 -39.70 26.89 28.49
N THR A 21 -38.66 27.28 29.22
CA THR A 21 -38.47 26.87 30.62
C THR A 21 -39.06 27.94 31.54
N LYS A 22 -40.09 27.56 32.31
CA LYS A 22 -40.65 28.43 33.34
C LYS A 22 -39.86 28.20 34.63
N ASN A 23 -38.92 29.09 34.92
CA ASN A 23 -38.36 29.22 36.27
C ASN A 23 -39.13 30.31 37.00
N ASP A 24 -39.56 30.02 38.22
CA ASP A 24 -40.20 30.99 39.09
C ASP A 24 -39.30 32.24 39.24
N GLY A 25 -39.86 33.38 38.86
CA GLY A 25 -39.40 34.70 39.24
C GLY A 25 -38.08 35.21 38.65
N LYS A 26 -37.97 35.30 37.31
CA LYS A 26 -37.34 36.42 36.54
C LYS A 26 -37.14 36.00 35.07
N ASN A 27 -37.83 36.65 34.14
CA ASN A 27 -37.73 36.37 32.70
C ASN A 27 -36.35 36.77 32.15
N ILE A 28 -35.56 35.81 31.69
CA ILE A 28 -34.41 36.02 30.81
C ILE A 28 -34.63 35.10 29.60
N VAL A 29 -34.74 35.69 28.41
CA VAL A 29 -34.95 34.97 27.15
C VAL A 29 -33.58 34.70 26.52
N SER A 30 -33.18 33.43 26.46
CA SER A 30 -32.00 32.99 25.70
C SER A 30 -32.48 32.24 24.45
N LYS A 31 -32.19 32.80 23.27
CA LYS A 31 -32.51 32.21 21.98
C LYS A 31 -31.29 31.47 21.45
N THR A 32 -31.35 30.15 21.38
CA THR A 32 -30.31 29.32 20.75
C THR A 32 -30.89 28.70 19.48
N THR A 33 -30.23 28.92 18.35
CA THR A 33 -30.60 28.35 17.05
C THR A 33 -29.61 27.25 16.70
N THR A 34 -30.06 26.00 16.77
CA THR A 34 -29.30 24.84 16.28
C THR A 34 -29.86 24.43 14.93
N THR A 35 -29.01 24.45 13.90
CA THR A 35 -29.37 23.99 12.54
C THR A 35 -28.89 22.55 12.39
N THR A 36 -29.80 21.60 12.27
CA THR A 36 -29.49 20.19 11.98
C THR A 36 -29.87 19.90 10.53
N LEU A 37 -28.88 19.57 9.70
CA LEU A 37 -29.08 19.09 8.33
C LEU A 37 -29.53 17.62 8.37
N ILE A 38 -30.82 17.36 8.20
CA ILE A 38 -31.33 16.00 7.97
C ILE A 38 -31.44 15.82 6.46
N GLN A 39 -30.50 15.08 5.86
CA GLN A 39 -30.63 14.65 4.47
C GLN A 39 -31.53 13.41 4.42
N SER A 40 -32.74 13.58 3.90
CA SER A 40 -33.68 12.50 3.66
C SER A 40 -33.10 11.50 2.65
N GLN A 41 -33.06 10.22 3.03
CA GLN A 41 -32.92 9.10 2.09
C GLN A 41 -34.17 9.04 1.21
N THR A 42 -34.09 9.63 0.03
CA THR A 42 -34.88 9.20 -1.11
C THR A 42 -34.05 8.21 -1.91
N THR A 43 -34.57 7.01 -2.06
CA THR A 43 -34.15 5.97 -3.01
C THR A 43 -34.16 6.53 -4.44
N SER A 44 -33.07 7.18 -4.84
CA SER A 44 -32.75 7.39 -6.24
C SER A 44 -31.94 6.20 -6.71
N THR A 45 -32.62 5.24 -7.34
CA THR A 45 -31.98 4.27 -8.25
C THR A 45 -31.21 5.08 -9.28
N THR A 46 -29.90 5.26 -9.06
CA THR A 46 -29.03 5.84 -10.07
C THR A 46 -28.80 4.74 -11.08
N THR A 47 -29.70 4.64 -12.05
CA THR A 47 -29.40 3.98 -13.32
C THR A 47 -28.27 4.80 -13.93
N ILE A 48 -27.04 4.32 -13.70
CA ILE A 48 -25.85 4.77 -14.42
C ILE A 48 -26.19 4.58 -15.89
N ALA A 49 -26.39 5.68 -16.61
CA ALA A 49 -26.47 5.65 -18.06
C ALA A 49 -25.10 5.16 -18.53
N ILE A 50 -25.03 3.86 -18.78
CA ILE A 50 -23.95 3.21 -19.50
C ILE A 50 -23.95 3.89 -20.87
N THR A 51 -23.00 4.81 -21.08
CA THR A 51 -22.50 5.11 -22.42
C THR A 51 -22.33 3.75 -23.10
N GLN A 52 -22.96 3.56 -24.27
CA GLN A 52 -22.91 2.30 -25.02
C GLN A 52 -21.50 1.71 -24.90
N PRO A 53 -21.33 0.43 -24.50
CA PRO A 53 -19.99 -0.13 -24.40
C PRO A 53 -19.34 0.08 -25.75
N LYS A 54 -18.25 0.85 -25.80
CA LYS A 54 -17.41 0.86 -26.98
C LYS A 54 -17.06 -0.59 -27.21
N LEU A 55 -17.68 -1.21 -28.23
CA LEU A 55 -17.53 -2.62 -28.53
C LEU A 55 -16.04 -2.89 -28.70
N LEU A 56 -15.44 -3.50 -27.68
CA LEU A 56 -14.03 -3.79 -27.66
C LEU A 56 -13.85 -5.08 -28.45
N ASN A 57 -13.17 -4.98 -29.59
CA ASN A 57 -12.82 -6.13 -30.39
C ASN A 57 -11.31 -6.30 -30.35
N ILE A 58 -10.86 -7.52 -30.11
CA ILE A 58 -9.44 -7.88 -30.14
C ILE A 58 -9.16 -8.47 -31.52
N SER A 59 -8.13 -7.95 -32.19
CA SER A 59 -7.63 -8.53 -33.43
C SER A 59 -6.40 -9.40 -33.18
N PRO A 60 -6.17 -10.44 -34.00
CA PRO A 60 -4.99 -11.30 -33.88
C PRO A 60 -3.70 -10.50 -33.91
N LYS A 61 -2.83 -10.72 -32.92
CA LYS A 61 -1.47 -10.11 -32.82
C LYS A 61 -1.46 -8.58 -32.77
N VAL A 62 -2.60 -7.94 -32.51
CA VAL A 62 -2.71 -6.48 -32.33
C VAL A 62 -2.96 -6.16 -30.86
N GLN A 63 -2.18 -5.21 -30.32
CA GLN A 63 -2.38 -4.69 -28.97
C GLN A 63 -3.64 -3.85 -28.91
N THR A 64 -4.57 -4.25 -28.06
CA THR A 64 -5.84 -3.58 -27.81
C THR A 64 -5.82 -3.00 -26.40
N LEU A 65 -6.02 -1.69 -26.28
CA LEU A 65 -6.04 -1.00 -24.99
C LEU A 65 -7.47 -0.87 -24.46
N TYR A 66 -7.64 -1.29 -23.21
CA TYR A 66 -8.84 -1.09 -22.42
C TYR A 66 -8.52 -0.12 -21.28
N ARG A 67 -9.09 1.09 -21.35
CA ARG A 67 -8.92 2.13 -20.32
C ARG A 67 -10.12 2.15 -19.40
N ILE A 68 -9.84 2.20 -18.11
CA ILE A 68 -10.86 2.21 -17.07
C ILE A 68 -11.11 3.66 -16.70
N GLU A 69 -12.30 4.18 -17.02
CA GLU A 69 -12.65 5.59 -16.81
C GLU A 69 -12.61 6.00 -15.33
N ASN A 70 -12.88 5.06 -14.42
CA ASN A 70 -12.91 5.31 -12.99
C ASN A 70 -11.71 4.69 -12.25
N SER A 71 -10.51 4.94 -12.77
CA SER A 71 -9.28 4.32 -12.27
C SER A 71 -8.87 4.74 -10.86
N GLY A 72 -9.31 5.92 -10.40
CA GLY A 72 -9.04 6.40 -9.04
C GLY A 72 -9.68 5.50 -7.99
N ASP A 73 -10.88 5.01 -8.28
CA ASP A 73 -11.54 3.99 -7.49
C ASP A 73 -10.84 2.66 -7.72
N VAL A 74 -10.74 2.20 -8.99
CA VAL A 74 -10.37 0.83 -9.42
C VAL A 74 -8.88 0.46 -9.27
N LYS A 75 -8.00 1.41 -8.97
CA LYS A 75 -6.52 1.30 -8.88
C LYS A 75 -5.83 0.76 -10.14
N ILE A 76 -6.54 0.08 -11.03
CA ILE A 76 -6.16 -0.25 -12.39
C ILE A 76 -6.71 0.85 -13.29
N TYR A 77 -5.86 1.39 -14.16
CA TYR A 77 -6.26 2.41 -15.12
C TYR A 77 -6.20 1.94 -16.57
N GLU A 78 -5.40 0.92 -16.86
CA GLU A 78 -5.26 0.41 -18.22
C GLU A 78 -4.93 -1.09 -18.22
N ILE A 79 -5.58 -1.80 -19.13
CA ILE A 79 -5.29 -3.20 -19.46
C ILE A 79 -5.02 -3.26 -20.95
N GLU A 80 -3.88 -3.85 -21.33
CA GLU A 80 -3.47 -4.06 -22.71
C GLU A 80 -3.57 -5.56 -23.02
N ILE A 81 -4.28 -5.94 -24.07
CA ILE A 81 -4.44 -7.34 -24.47
C ILE A 81 -4.02 -7.51 -25.91
N THR A 82 -3.23 -8.55 -26.17
CA THR A 82 -2.94 -9.04 -27.52
C THR A 82 -3.59 -10.41 -27.68
N GLY A 83 -4.49 -10.56 -28.65
CA GLY A 83 -5.17 -11.82 -28.93
C GLY A 83 -4.36 -12.74 -29.83
N ARG A 84 -4.51 -14.06 -29.66
CA ARG A 84 -4.12 -15.04 -30.69
C ARG A 84 -5.08 -15.02 -31.87
N GLU A 85 -6.36 -14.86 -31.56
CA GLU A 85 -7.48 -14.89 -32.51
C GLU A 85 -8.33 -13.63 -32.37
N GLU A 86 -9.28 -13.48 -33.28
CA GLU A 86 -10.26 -12.40 -33.22
C GLU A 86 -11.28 -12.69 -32.12
N VAL A 87 -11.49 -11.74 -31.20
CA VAL A 87 -12.54 -11.83 -30.19
C VAL A 87 -13.41 -10.58 -30.28
N LYS A 88 -14.69 -10.76 -30.57
CA LYS A 88 -15.66 -9.68 -30.69
C LYS A 88 -16.44 -9.51 -29.39
N ASN A 89 -16.91 -8.29 -29.15
CA ASN A 89 -17.78 -7.97 -28.02
C ASN A 89 -17.11 -8.36 -26.70
N VAL A 90 -15.86 -7.97 -26.51
CA VAL A 90 -15.13 -8.24 -25.27
C VAL A 90 -15.81 -7.49 -24.15
N GLU A 91 -16.19 -8.25 -23.14
CA GLU A 91 -16.68 -7.74 -21.87
C GLU A 91 -15.59 -7.94 -20.83
N MET A 92 -15.32 -6.88 -20.07
CA MET A 92 -14.36 -6.92 -18.98
C MET A 92 -14.92 -6.17 -17.78
N LYS A 93 -14.90 -6.84 -16.63
CA LYS A 93 -15.32 -6.28 -15.36
C LYS A 93 -14.15 -6.35 -14.39
N VAL A 94 -13.87 -5.22 -13.75
CA VAL A 94 -12.89 -5.14 -12.66
C VAL A 94 -13.66 -4.78 -11.40
N SER A 95 -13.53 -5.60 -10.36
CA SER A 95 -14.16 -5.36 -9.07
C SER A 95 -13.15 -5.44 -7.94
N PHE A 96 -13.39 -4.69 -6.87
CA PHE A 96 -12.67 -4.84 -5.62
C PHE A 96 -13.28 -5.88 -4.73
N LEU A 97 -12.42 -6.48 -3.93
CA LEU A 97 -12.83 -7.36 -2.86
C LEU A 97 -12.25 -6.86 -1.55
N GLN A 98 -13.06 -6.93 -0.51
CA GLN A 98 -12.62 -6.83 0.86
C GLN A 98 -11.93 -8.15 1.26
N GLU A 99 -11.06 -8.10 2.26
CA GLU A 99 -10.29 -9.27 2.70
C GLU A 99 -11.17 -10.45 3.12
N ASN A 100 -12.33 -10.18 3.74
CA ASN A 100 -13.30 -11.21 4.14
C ASN A 100 -14.04 -11.87 2.96
N GLU A 101 -14.00 -11.28 1.77
CA GLU A 101 -14.58 -11.86 0.54
C GLU A 101 -13.59 -12.80 -0.18
N VAL A 102 -12.33 -12.81 0.25
CA VAL A 102 -11.25 -13.62 -0.33
C VAL A 102 -11.10 -14.91 0.48
N GLN A 103 -11.36 -16.06 -0.16
CA GLN A 103 -11.30 -17.37 0.50
C GLN A 103 -9.90 -17.71 1.05
N MET A 104 -8.85 -17.18 0.41
CA MET A 104 -7.45 -17.40 0.79
C MET A 104 -6.73 -16.05 0.81
N PRO A 105 -6.92 -15.23 1.87
CA PRO A 105 -6.26 -13.94 1.96
C PRO A 105 -4.75 -14.12 2.01
N PHE A 106 -4.03 -13.18 1.43
CA PHE A 106 -2.57 -13.21 1.42
C PHE A 106 -2.03 -12.97 2.83
N SER A 107 -1.09 -13.80 3.27
CA SER A 107 -0.45 -13.68 4.59
C SER A 107 1.03 -14.05 4.50
N GLU A 108 1.90 -13.05 4.61
CA GLU A 108 3.35 -13.22 4.72
C GLU A 108 3.95 -12.09 5.56
N GLU A 109 5.01 -12.40 6.31
CA GLU A 109 5.72 -11.38 7.10
C GLU A 109 6.35 -10.30 6.20
N ASN A 110 6.38 -9.06 6.70
CA ASN A 110 6.94 -7.90 6.02
C ASN A 110 6.29 -7.54 4.68
N LYS A 111 5.15 -8.13 4.35
CA LYS A 111 4.33 -7.77 3.19
C LYS A 111 3.00 -7.22 3.65
N VAL A 112 2.51 -6.23 2.91
CA VAL A 112 1.22 -5.59 3.19
C VAL A 112 0.40 -5.58 1.91
N VAL A 113 -0.84 -6.05 2.01
CA VAL A 113 -1.79 -6.00 0.91
C VAL A 113 -2.33 -4.58 0.81
N PHE A 114 -2.23 -4.01 -0.38
CA PHE A 114 -2.85 -2.73 -0.70
C PHE A 114 -4.33 -2.92 -1.02
N VAL A 115 -4.64 -3.85 -1.93
CA VAL A 115 -6.01 -4.14 -2.35
C VAL A 115 -6.11 -5.51 -3.03
N TYR A 116 -7.26 -6.16 -2.91
CA TYR A 116 -7.66 -7.32 -3.70
C TYR A 116 -8.57 -6.89 -4.85
N LEU A 117 -8.32 -7.43 -6.05
CA LEU A 117 -9.07 -7.10 -7.25
C LEU A 117 -9.37 -8.35 -8.06
N LYS A 118 -10.56 -8.41 -8.64
CA LYS A 118 -11.01 -9.50 -9.53
C LYS A 118 -11.20 -8.93 -10.92
N ILE A 119 -10.57 -9.55 -11.92
CA ILE A 119 -10.78 -9.21 -13.32
C ILE A 119 -11.53 -10.38 -13.97
N GLU A 120 -12.75 -10.11 -14.43
CA GLU A 120 -13.60 -11.07 -15.13
C GLU A 120 -13.72 -10.65 -16.59
N THR A 121 -13.61 -11.61 -17.51
CA THR A 121 -13.77 -11.35 -18.94
C THR A 121 -14.36 -12.56 -19.64
N ASN A 122 -15.02 -12.32 -20.77
CA ASN A 122 -15.49 -13.39 -21.67
C ASN A 122 -14.40 -13.93 -22.60
N ILE A 123 -13.17 -13.39 -22.55
CA ILE A 123 -12.04 -13.90 -23.33
C ILE A 123 -11.51 -15.19 -22.68
N THR A 124 -11.40 -16.26 -23.46
CA THR A 124 -10.76 -17.50 -23.04
C THR A 124 -9.25 -17.35 -22.95
N ILE A 125 -8.61 -18.07 -22.01
CA ILE A 125 -7.14 -18.07 -21.84
C ILE A 125 -6.41 -18.39 -23.15
N GLU A 126 -6.95 -19.31 -23.95
CA GLU A 126 -6.37 -19.75 -25.23
C GLU A 126 -6.30 -18.63 -26.27
N ASN A 127 -7.22 -17.67 -26.17
CA ASN A 127 -7.27 -16.52 -27.06
C ASN A 127 -6.36 -15.37 -26.62
N ILE A 128 -5.77 -15.42 -25.42
CA ILE A 128 -4.84 -14.40 -24.93
C ILE A 128 -3.42 -14.81 -25.31
N LEU A 129 -2.77 -14.02 -26.18
CA LEU A 129 -1.34 -14.19 -26.49
C LEU A 129 -0.46 -13.56 -25.41
N ASN A 130 -0.79 -12.34 -25.03
CA ASN A 130 -0.12 -11.58 -23.97
C ASN A 130 -1.09 -10.54 -23.42
N ALA A 131 -0.97 -10.22 -22.13
CA ALA A 131 -1.68 -9.10 -21.55
C ALA A 131 -0.80 -8.36 -20.54
N LYS A 132 -1.07 -7.06 -20.38
CA LYS A 132 -0.42 -6.22 -19.38
C LYS A 132 -1.46 -5.49 -18.57
N VAL A 133 -1.21 -5.39 -17.28
CA VAL A 133 -2.05 -4.64 -16.34
C VAL A 133 -1.24 -3.47 -15.82
N ARG A 134 -1.80 -2.27 -15.95
CA ARG A 134 -1.22 -1.04 -15.40
C ARG A 134 -2.07 -0.51 -14.25
N PHE A 135 -1.41 -0.31 -13.11
CA PHE A 135 -2.06 0.07 -11.87
C PHE A 135 -1.29 1.17 -11.14
N ILE A 136 -1.99 1.84 -10.23
CA ILE A 136 -1.50 2.92 -9.38
C ILE A 136 -1.54 2.53 -7.91
N VAL A 137 -0.63 3.09 -7.14
CA VAL A 137 -0.59 2.98 -5.68
C VAL A 137 -0.34 4.36 -5.08
N GLU A 138 -1.12 4.76 -4.07
CA GLU A 138 -0.94 6.05 -3.39
C GLU A 138 0.40 6.08 -2.65
N LYS A 139 1.16 7.16 -2.83
CA LYS A 139 2.39 7.40 -2.08
C LYS A 139 2.15 7.51 -0.58
N ASN A 140 0.96 7.96 -0.18
CA ASN A 140 0.58 8.02 1.23
C ASN A 140 0.48 6.61 1.83
N TRP A 141 -0.12 5.65 1.12
CA TRP A 141 -0.16 4.25 1.58
C TRP A 141 1.25 3.66 1.66
N ILE A 142 2.10 3.91 0.67
CA ILE A 142 3.50 3.44 0.64
C ILE A 142 4.26 3.97 1.86
N LYS A 143 4.14 5.27 2.15
CA LYS A 143 4.83 5.91 3.29
C LYS A 143 4.31 5.38 4.63
N SER A 144 3.00 5.35 4.82
CA SER A 144 2.38 4.91 6.09
C SER A 144 2.68 3.46 6.44
N ASN A 145 2.86 2.61 5.43
CA ASN A 145 3.16 1.18 5.62
C ASN A 145 4.66 0.83 5.56
N GLU A 146 5.55 1.84 5.49
CA GLU A 146 7.00 1.68 5.34
C GLU A 146 7.40 0.80 4.14
N ILE A 147 6.66 0.87 3.03
CA ILE A 147 6.86 0.03 1.84
C ILE A 147 8.04 0.54 1.01
N ASP A 148 8.85 -0.39 0.50
CA ASP A 148 9.82 -0.09 -0.55
C ASP A 148 9.08 0.05 -1.88
N GLU A 149 9.07 1.25 -2.45
CA GLU A 149 8.36 1.53 -3.70
C GLU A 149 8.85 0.71 -4.90
N ASN A 150 10.06 0.15 -4.83
CA ASN A 150 10.59 -0.74 -5.85
C ASN A 150 10.19 -2.21 -5.63
N LYS A 151 9.56 -2.52 -4.50
CA LYS A 151 9.09 -3.86 -4.13
C LYS A 151 7.58 -3.93 -3.99
N ILE A 152 6.89 -3.27 -4.91
CA ILE A 152 5.45 -3.41 -5.10
C ILE A 152 5.24 -4.33 -6.29
N SER A 153 4.38 -5.33 -6.13
CA SER A 153 4.09 -6.30 -7.19
C SER A 153 2.63 -6.73 -7.17
N LEU A 154 2.12 -7.07 -8.35
CA LEU A 154 0.85 -7.76 -8.47
C LEU A 154 1.06 -9.25 -8.21
N TYR A 155 0.15 -9.84 -7.46
CA TYR A 155 0.08 -11.27 -7.20
C TYR A 155 -1.19 -11.81 -7.83
N ARG A 156 -1.14 -13.03 -8.36
CA ARG A 156 -2.28 -13.76 -8.92
C ARG A 156 -2.57 -14.97 -8.04
N LEU A 157 -3.84 -15.20 -7.70
CA LEU A 157 -4.25 -16.45 -7.07
C LEU A 157 -4.38 -17.54 -8.15
N GLU A 158 -3.60 -18.61 -8.00
CA GLU A 158 -3.57 -19.76 -8.90
C GLU A 158 -3.40 -21.04 -8.06
N ASP A 159 -4.29 -22.02 -8.26
CA ASP A 159 -4.28 -23.30 -7.54
C ASP A 159 -4.19 -23.14 -6.01
N GLY A 160 -4.94 -22.17 -5.47
CA GLY A 160 -4.97 -21.86 -4.04
C GLY A 160 -3.72 -21.16 -3.49
N ASN A 161 -2.79 -20.74 -4.36
CA ASN A 161 -1.55 -20.09 -3.95
C ASN A 161 -1.37 -18.73 -4.65
N TRP A 162 -0.85 -17.76 -3.90
CA TRP A 162 -0.52 -16.43 -4.43
C TRP A 162 0.83 -16.47 -5.15
N LYS A 163 0.82 -16.27 -6.47
CA LYS A 163 2.05 -16.19 -7.27
C LYS A 163 2.39 -14.75 -7.60
N LYS A 164 3.62 -14.34 -7.25
CA LYS A 164 4.18 -13.03 -7.59
C LYS A 164 4.34 -12.91 -9.10
N LEU A 165 3.83 -11.83 -9.68
CA LEU A 165 4.01 -11.50 -11.09
C LEU A 165 5.19 -10.56 -11.28
N ASN A 166 5.76 -10.55 -12.49
CA ASN A 166 6.85 -9.65 -12.83
C ASN A 166 6.31 -8.22 -13.01
N THR A 167 6.38 -7.44 -11.94
CA THR A 167 5.92 -6.05 -11.92
C THR A 167 7.10 -5.10 -11.96
N ARG A 168 6.98 -4.04 -12.77
CA ARG A 168 7.95 -2.96 -12.84
C ARG A 168 7.30 -1.60 -12.60
N LYS A 169 7.97 -0.73 -11.87
CA LYS A 169 7.59 0.68 -11.74
C LYS A 169 7.89 1.39 -13.07
N ILE A 170 6.89 2.07 -13.63
CA ILE A 170 7.01 2.76 -14.93
C ILE A 170 7.01 4.28 -14.80
N GLY A 171 6.67 4.81 -13.63
CA GLY A 171 6.68 6.25 -13.38
C GLY A 171 6.10 6.61 -12.01
N ASN A 172 5.99 7.91 -11.76
CA ASN A 172 5.34 8.48 -10.59
C ASN A 172 4.89 9.93 -10.89
N ASP A 173 3.90 10.41 -10.15
CA ASP A 173 3.48 11.81 -10.14
C ASP A 173 3.55 12.37 -8.70
N GLU A 174 2.79 13.40 -8.35
CA GLU A 174 2.77 13.94 -6.97
C GLU A 174 2.19 12.94 -5.95
N ASN A 175 1.16 12.20 -6.32
CA ASN A 175 0.30 11.45 -5.39
C ASN A 175 0.43 9.93 -5.52
N TYR A 176 0.88 9.43 -6.66
CA TYR A 176 0.84 8.04 -7.07
C TYR A 176 2.19 7.55 -7.62
N ASN A 177 2.41 6.25 -7.48
CA ASN A 177 3.40 5.50 -8.24
C ASN A 177 2.68 4.61 -9.26
N TYR A 178 3.22 4.52 -10.48
CA TYR A 178 2.65 3.74 -11.58
C TYR A 178 3.45 2.47 -11.81
N TYR A 179 2.75 1.36 -11.98
CA TYR A 179 3.32 0.04 -12.18
C TYR A 179 2.70 -0.64 -13.40
N GLU A 180 3.50 -1.49 -14.05
CA GLU A 180 3.05 -2.39 -15.11
C GLU A 180 3.48 -3.81 -14.78
N THR A 181 2.61 -4.78 -15.04
CA THR A 181 2.92 -6.21 -14.91
C THR A 181 2.40 -6.97 -16.12
N ASP A 182 3.17 -7.95 -16.57
CA ASP A 182 2.73 -8.91 -17.59
C ASP A 182 1.84 -9.98 -16.93
N VAL A 183 0.74 -10.33 -17.58
CA VAL A 183 -0.22 -11.36 -17.15
C VAL A 183 -0.62 -12.24 -18.34
N ASN A 184 -0.76 -13.53 -18.09
CA ASN A 184 -1.18 -14.50 -19.11
C ASN A 184 -2.65 -14.91 -18.97
N SER A 185 -3.29 -14.53 -17.87
CA SER A 185 -4.70 -14.78 -17.61
C SER A 185 -5.26 -13.81 -16.59
N PHE A 186 -6.58 -13.64 -16.60
CA PHE A 186 -7.32 -12.85 -15.63
C PHE A 186 -7.94 -13.76 -14.56
N SER A 187 -7.84 -13.35 -13.30
CA SER A 187 -8.29 -14.09 -12.12
C SER A 187 -8.49 -13.10 -10.95
N LEU A 188 -8.44 -13.61 -9.72
CA LEU A 188 -8.23 -12.83 -8.52
C LEU A 188 -6.75 -12.42 -8.40
N PHE A 189 -6.55 -11.15 -8.08
CA PHE A 189 -5.23 -10.55 -7.88
C PHE A 189 -5.16 -9.76 -6.56
N ALA A 190 -3.93 -9.51 -6.11
CA ALA A 190 -3.63 -8.65 -4.99
C ALA A 190 -2.46 -7.74 -5.33
N ILE A 191 -2.57 -6.45 -5.04
CA ILE A 191 -1.43 -5.53 -5.08
C ILE A 191 -0.75 -5.58 -3.72
N ILE A 192 0.54 -5.93 -3.68
CA ILE A 192 1.26 -6.18 -2.44
C ILE A 192 2.57 -5.39 -2.43
N GLY A 193 2.86 -4.75 -1.31
CA GLY A 193 4.11 -4.06 -1.05
C GLY A 193 4.96 -4.80 -0.02
N GLU A 194 6.26 -4.90 -0.26
CA GLU A 194 7.24 -5.37 0.74
C GLU A 194 7.77 -4.17 1.55
N LYS A 195 7.81 -4.32 2.87
CA LYS A 195 8.38 -3.31 3.77
C LYS A 195 9.87 -3.11 3.49
N LYS A 196 10.33 -1.88 3.68
CA LYS A 196 11.76 -1.56 3.64
C LYS A 196 12.47 -2.42 4.66
N SER A 197 13.47 -3.17 4.20
CA SER A 197 14.36 -3.86 5.13
C SER A 197 15.06 -2.80 5.95
N ARG A 198 14.70 -2.69 7.23
CA ARG A 198 15.46 -1.89 8.19
C ARG A 198 16.73 -2.66 8.48
N PHE A 199 17.68 -2.58 7.57
CA PHE A 199 18.99 -3.17 7.78
C PHE A 199 19.57 -2.52 9.02
N ARG A 200 19.65 -3.27 10.12
CA ARG A 200 20.26 -2.81 11.37
C ARG A 200 21.76 -2.74 11.13
N TRP A 201 22.22 -1.70 10.45
CA TRP A 201 23.65 -1.43 10.21
C TRP A 201 24.42 -1.37 11.53
N TYR A 202 23.73 -1.05 12.62
CA TYR A 202 24.21 -1.21 13.99
C TYR A 202 24.72 -2.62 14.31
N PHE A 203 24.22 -3.71 13.72
CA PHE A 203 24.83 -5.02 13.92
C PHE A 203 26.22 -5.11 13.29
N GLY A 204 26.41 -4.52 12.10
CA GLY A 204 27.75 -4.39 11.51
C GLY A 204 28.66 -3.48 12.35
N LEU A 205 28.15 -2.32 12.78
CA LEU A 205 28.90 -1.40 13.63
C LEU A 205 29.24 -1.99 15.00
N VAL A 206 28.31 -2.71 15.65
CA VAL A 206 28.54 -3.38 16.93
C VAL A 206 29.64 -4.44 16.78
N LEU A 207 29.61 -5.25 15.71
CA LEU A 207 30.67 -6.21 15.44
C LEU A 207 32.03 -5.52 15.18
N VAL A 208 32.06 -4.40 14.48
CA VAL A 208 33.29 -3.60 14.26
C VAL A 208 33.79 -2.98 15.56
N THR A 209 32.91 -2.44 16.41
CA THR A 209 33.32 -1.89 17.72
C THR A 209 33.84 -2.97 18.67
N ILE A 210 33.22 -4.15 18.68
CA ILE A 210 33.70 -5.29 19.46
C ILE A 210 35.09 -5.71 18.95
N PHE A 211 35.29 -5.77 17.63
CA PHE A 211 36.58 -6.08 17.04
C PHE A 211 37.67 -5.03 17.35
N ILE A 212 37.34 -3.75 17.34
CA ILE A 212 38.27 -2.66 17.71
C ILE A 212 38.63 -2.76 19.21
N ILE A 213 37.64 -3.01 20.08
CA ILE A 213 37.86 -3.16 21.53
C ILE A 213 38.75 -4.39 21.80
N THR A 214 38.53 -5.52 21.13
CA THR A 214 39.36 -6.71 21.31
C THR A 214 40.78 -6.50 20.78
N MET A 215 40.96 -5.81 19.65
CA MET A 215 42.28 -5.44 19.13
C MET A 215 43.03 -4.50 20.09
N ILE A 216 42.37 -3.49 20.66
CA ILE A 216 42.97 -2.59 21.66
C ILE A 216 43.34 -3.37 22.92
N TRP A 217 42.48 -4.27 23.39
CA TRP A 217 42.74 -5.08 24.57
C TRP A 217 43.94 -6.02 24.37
N ILE A 218 44.03 -6.69 23.22
CA ILE A 218 45.18 -7.52 22.83
C ILE A 218 46.47 -6.68 22.77
N TRP A 219 46.40 -5.47 22.21
CA TRP A 219 47.56 -4.58 22.13
C TRP A 219 48.04 -4.12 23.52
N ILE A 220 47.12 -3.71 24.41
CA ILE A 220 47.44 -3.33 25.78
C ILE A 220 48.04 -4.53 26.54
N PHE A 221 47.41 -5.70 26.43
CA PHE A 221 47.88 -6.91 27.11
C PHE A 221 49.27 -7.34 26.61
N ASN A 222 49.52 -7.28 25.30
CA ASN A 222 50.83 -7.61 24.74
C ASN A 222 51.91 -6.59 25.12
N LYS A 223 51.58 -5.29 25.16
CA LYS A 223 52.49 -4.21 25.58
C LYS A 223 52.98 -4.40 27.02
N THR A 224 52.07 -4.69 27.95
CA THR A 224 52.42 -4.91 29.38
C THR A 224 53.29 -6.15 29.61
N LYS A 225 53.25 -7.13 28.69
CA LYS A 225 54.14 -8.30 28.73
C LYS A 225 55.57 -7.93 28.34
N ILE A 226 55.75 -7.10 27.31
CA ILE A 226 57.06 -6.67 26.82
C ILE A 226 57.80 -5.81 27.87
N GLU A 227 57.09 -4.90 28.54
CA GLU A 227 57.69 -4.04 29.58
C GLU A 227 58.23 -4.84 30.77
N ARG A 228 57.51 -5.90 31.20
CA ARG A 228 57.99 -6.79 32.27
C ARG A 228 59.25 -7.55 31.91
N GLU A 229 59.37 -8.03 30.67
CA GLU A 229 60.59 -8.71 30.21
C GLU A 229 61.75 -7.73 29.99
N TYR A 230 61.47 -6.53 29.49
CA TYR A 230 62.46 -5.46 29.37
C TYR A 230 63.07 -5.08 30.72
N GLU A 231 62.25 -4.87 31.76
CA GLU A 231 62.74 -4.54 33.11
C GLU A 231 63.52 -5.70 33.76
N LYS A 232 63.10 -6.96 33.56
CA LYS A 232 63.88 -8.13 33.98
C LYS A 232 65.25 -8.18 33.32
N LEU A 233 65.32 -7.94 32.00
CA LEU A 233 66.59 -7.90 31.27
C LEU A 233 67.45 -6.73 31.74
N LYS A 234 66.88 -5.54 31.90
CA LYS A 234 67.57 -4.36 32.40
C LYS A 234 68.16 -4.59 33.80
N GLN A 235 67.41 -5.23 34.70
CA GLN A 235 67.93 -5.65 36.00
C GLN A 235 69.06 -6.68 35.87
N LYS A 236 68.91 -7.70 35.00
CA LYS A 236 69.94 -8.73 34.77
C LYS A 236 71.25 -8.15 34.22
N TRP A 237 71.17 -7.19 33.30
CA TRP A 237 72.34 -6.46 32.78
C TRP A 237 72.93 -5.48 33.79
N SER A 238 72.10 -4.87 34.65
CA SER A 238 72.56 -3.99 35.73
C SER A 238 73.21 -4.75 36.89
N SER A 239 72.81 -5.99 37.17
CA SER A 239 73.39 -6.84 38.21
C SER A 239 74.54 -7.71 37.70
N GLY A 240 74.59 -7.95 36.38
CA GLY A 240 75.65 -8.67 35.69
C GLY A 240 76.71 -7.72 35.15
N GLY A 241 77.50 -7.11 36.05
CA GLY A 241 78.74 -6.45 35.67
C GLY A 241 79.70 -7.45 35.03
N PHE A 242 80.33 -7.02 33.94
CA PHE A 242 81.39 -7.72 33.20
C PHE A 242 82.39 -8.41 34.14
N GLY A 243 82.25 -9.73 34.30
CA GLY A 243 83.34 -10.62 34.66
C GLY A 243 83.98 -11.11 33.37
N LYS A 244 85.28 -10.81 33.21
CA LYS A 244 86.17 -11.38 32.19
C LYS A 244 86.16 -12.91 32.21
#